data_AF-A0A519VBD1-F1
#
_entry.id   AF-A0A519VBD1-F1
#
_cell.length_a   1.000
_cell.length_b   1.000
_cell.length_c   1.000
_cell.angle_alpha   90.00
_cell.angle_beta   90.00
_cell.angle_gamma   90.00
#
_symmetry.space_group_name_H-M   'P 1'
#
loop_
_entity.id
_entity.type
_entity.pdbx_description
1 polymer ?
#
loop_
_entity_poly.entity_id
_entity_poly.type
_entity_poly.pdbx_seq_one_letter_code
_entity_poly.pdbx_strand_id
1 'polypeptide(L)'
;MKKYIIPIIVAITVFVGCKKDTEFTYQSEDNVYLNYPNSDTLTYSFSYRPSIDKDTVWVPVKIAGNRVAKDRKFVISVVEGSTSAVRDFHYEKLKDFYIMPKDSGVVKVPIILKNIDTGLANNSVALTLRVIGGLDFKGDLPSAKRTKSIVFSNRLEEPTWWKYWGQLRGYGRVKHEFFLIVNGNVQLADMSSP
;
A
#
# COMPACT_ATOMS: atom_id res chain seq x y z
N MET A 1 14.50 66.24 -33.74
CA MET A 1 13.36 65.36 -33.38
C MET A 1 13.78 63.94 -32.96
N LYS A 2 14.99 63.45 -33.29
CA LYS A 2 15.44 62.06 -33.04
C LYS A 2 15.94 61.75 -31.61
N LYS A 3 16.17 62.77 -30.76
CA LYS A 3 16.77 62.63 -29.41
C LYS A 3 15.79 62.15 -28.33
N TYR A 4 14.48 62.17 -28.59
CA TYR A 4 13.45 61.73 -27.63
C TYR A 4 12.92 60.32 -27.90
N ILE A 5 13.34 59.67 -28.98
CA ILE A 5 12.86 58.33 -29.37
C ILE A 5 13.30 57.26 -28.36
N ILE A 6 14.55 57.34 -27.90
CA ILE A 6 15.13 56.38 -26.95
C ILE A 6 14.43 56.42 -25.58
N PRO A 7 14.22 57.57 -24.92
CA PRO A 7 13.52 57.59 -23.63
C PRO A 7 12.05 57.18 -23.74
N ILE A 8 11.39 57.44 -24.88
CA ILE A 8 10.00 57.02 -25.12
C ILE A 8 9.89 55.50 -25.23
N ILE A 9 10.83 54.85 -25.92
CA ILE A 9 10.84 53.38 -26.05
C ILE A 9 11.11 52.72 -24.69
N VAL A 10 12.00 53.29 -23.88
CA VAL A 10 12.28 52.80 -22.52
C VAL A 10 11.08 53.00 -21.59
N ALA A 11 10.31 54.07 -21.74
CA ALA A 11 9.09 54.29 -20.95
C ALA A 11 7.97 53.30 -21.31
N ILE A 12 7.88 52.87 -22.57
CA ILE A 12 6.85 51.93 -23.04
C ILE A 12 7.12 50.50 -22.54
N THR A 13 8.37 50.09 -22.37
CA THR A 13 8.70 48.73 -21.90
C THR A 13 8.40 48.49 -20.42
N VAL A 14 8.24 49.54 -19.61
CA VAL A 14 7.90 49.41 -18.16
C VAL A 14 6.43 49.00 -17.95
N PHE A 15 5.55 49.20 -18.93
CA PHE A 15 4.13 48.83 -18.83
C PHE A 15 3.81 47.42 -19.33
N VAL A 16 4.80 46.68 -19.86
CA VAL A 16 4.62 45.27 -20.25
C VAL A 16 4.91 44.37 -19.04
N GLY A 17 4.03 44.44 -18.04
CA GLY A 17 4.05 43.49 -16.93
C GLY A 17 3.43 42.16 -17.35
N CYS A 18 4.14 41.05 -17.16
CA CYS A 18 3.53 39.71 -17.22
C CYS A 18 2.38 39.65 -16.21
N LYS A 19 1.16 39.37 -16.69
CA LYS A 19 0.09 38.90 -15.80
C LYS A 19 0.62 37.64 -15.11
N LYS A 20 0.57 37.60 -13.78
CA LYS A 20 0.80 36.35 -13.04
C LYS A 20 -0.24 35.36 -13.54
N ASP A 21 0.24 34.30 -14.17
CA ASP A 21 -0.61 33.20 -14.62
C ASP A 21 -1.36 32.67 -13.41
N THR A 22 -2.67 32.49 -13.54
CA THR A 22 -3.50 31.95 -12.45
C THR A 22 -2.95 30.58 -12.11
N GLU A 23 -2.53 30.38 -10.86
CA GLU A 23 -2.06 29.07 -10.39
C GLU A 23 -3.09 28.00 -10.79
N PHE A 24 -2.68 27.07 -11.66
CA PHE A 24 -3.43 25.86 -11.96
C PHE A 24 -3.42 24.99 -10.70
N THR A 25 -4.24 25.38 -9.74
CA THR A 25 -4.48 24.56 -8.56
C THR A 25 -5.18 23.30 -9.04
N TYR A 26 -4.57 22.15 -8.79
CA TYR A 26 -5.14 20.86 -9.14
C TYR A 26 -6.46 20.67 -8.40
N GLN A 27 -7.58 20.92 -9.08
CA GLN A 27 -8.93 20.70 -8.55
C GLN A 27 -9.34 19.26 -8.85
N SER A 28 -8.74 18.31 -8.14
CA SER A 28 -9.31 16.96 -8.05
C SER A 28 -9.97 16.78 -6.70
N GLU A 29 -11.05 16.02 -6.68
CA GLU A 29 -11.58 15.52 -5.41
C GLU A 29 -10.56 14.62 -4.71
N ASP A 30 -10.59 14.62 -3.37
CA ASP A 30 -9.67 13.82 -2.57
C ASP A 30 -9.90 12.33 -2.82
N ASN A 31 -8.83 11.62 -3.11
CA ASN A 31 -8.84 10.19 -3.40
C ASN A 31 -8.08 9.41 -2.32
N VAL A 32 -8.27 8.10 -2.30
CA VAL A 32 -7.60 7.20 -1.37
C VAL A 32 -7.03 5.98 -2.10
N TYR A 33 -5.86 5.52 -1.67
CA TYR A 33 -5.16 4.40 -2.30
C TYR A 33 -4.34 3.57 -1.30
N LEU A 34 -3.86 2.42 -1.75
CA LEU A 34 -3.05 1.51 -0.96
C LEU A 34 -1.56 1.86 -1.15
N ASN A 35 -0.89 2.26 -0.08
CA ASN A 35 0.48 2.80 -0.16
C ASN A 35 1.54 1.69 -0.13
N TYR A 36 1.82 1.11 -1.29
CA TYR A 36 2.87 0.12 -1.47
C TYR A 36 3.83 0.55 -2.59
N PRO A 37 5.07 0.94 -2.27
CA PRO A 37 5.97 1.54 -3.27
C PRO A 37 6.51 0.55 -4.30
N ASN A 38 6.68 -0.73 -3.92
CA ASN A 38 7.54 -1.66 -4.67
C ASN A 38 6.87 -3.00 -5.05
N SER A 39 5.60 -3.21 -4.71
CA SER A 39 4.93 -4.48 -5.00
C SER A 39 3.41 -4.36 -4.93
N ASP A 40 2.69 -5.15 -5.73
CA ASP A 40 1.24 -5.33 -5.69
C ASP A 40 0.82 -6.53 -4.82
N THR A 41 1.80 -7.30 -4.31
CA THR A 41 1.58 -8.44 -3.42
C THR A 41 2.33 -8.27 -2.09
N LEU A 42 1.67 -8.58 -0.98
CA LEU A 42 2.26 -8.67 0.34
C LEU A 42 2.28 -10.14 0.72
N THR A 43 3.45 -10.70 0.96
CA THR A 43 3.59 -12.09 1.39
C THR A 43 3.63 -12.13 2.92
N TYR A 44 2.78 -12.95 3.52
CA TYR A 44 2.72 -13.18 4.96
C TYR A 44 2.83 -14.68 5.24
N SER A 45 3.60 -15.09 6.25
CA SER A 45 3.71 -16.51 6.58
C SER A 45 3.61 -16.73 8.08
N PHE A 46 2.69 -17.59 8.47
CA PHE A 46 2.52 -18.03 9.86
C PHE A 46 3.67 -18.93 10.32
N SER A 47 4.50 -19.46 9.41
CA SER A 47 5.63 -20.33 9.77
C SER A 47 6.67 -19.63 10.66
N TYR A 48 6.76 -18.30 10.61
CA TYR A 48 7.65 -17.52 11.47
C TYR A 48 7.11 -17.31 12.90
N ARG A 49 5.83 -17.62 13.13
CA ARG A 49 5.15 -17.55 14.42
C ARG A 49 4.34 -18.83 14.63
N PRO A 50 5.01 -19.97 14.81
CA PRO A 50 4.31 -21.23 15.05
C PRO A 50 3.42 -21.08 16.30
N SER A 51 2.27 -21.76 16.30
CA SER A 51 1.28 -21.77 17.40
C SER A 51 0.32 -20.58 17.51
N ILE A 52 0.29 -19.65 16.54
CA ILE A 52 -0.79 -18.65 16.47
C ILE A 52 -1.84 -19.05 15.43
N ASP A 53 -3.10 -18.96 15.83
CA ASP A 53 -4.26 -19.25 14.97
C ASP A 53 -4.72 -18.04 14.15
N LYS A 54 -4.24 -16.84 14.49
CA LYS A 54 -4.52 -15.61 13.76
C LYS A 54 -3.45 -14.55 13.99
N ASP A 55 -3.30 -13.65 13.03
CA ASP A 55 -2.44 -12.46 13.15
C ASP A 55 -3.03 -11.27 12.38
N THR A 56 -2.54 -10.08 12.68
CA THR A 56 -2.97 -8.83 12.07
C THR A 56 -1.92 -8.31 11.09
N VAL A 57 -2.34 -8.18 9.83
CA VAL A 57 -1.57 -7.50 8.79
C VAL A 57 -2.01 -6.04 8.71
N TRP A 58 -1.05 -5.13 8.84
CA TRP A 58 -1.30 -3.69 8.79
C TRP A 58 -1.18 -3.17 7.36
N VAL A 59 -2.32 -2.83 6.76
CA VAL A 59 -2.41 -2.30 5.40
C VAL A 59 -2.30 -0.77 5.42
N PRO A 60 -1.22 -0.16 4.90
CA PRO A 60 -1.11 1.29 4.81
C PRO A 60 -2.02 1.84 3.72
N VAL A 61 -2.91 2.74 4.11
CA VAL A 61 -3.83 3.48 3.25
C VAL A 61 -3.41 4.94 3.26
N LYS A 62 -3.31 5.56 2.08
CA LYS A 62 -2.85 6.95 1.91
C LYS A 62 -3.82 7.77 1.07
N ILE A 63 -3.85 9.07 1.33
CA ILE A 63 -4.68 10.04 0.63
C ILE A 63 -3.90 10.61 -0.55
N ALA A 64 -4.59 10.76 -1.68
CA ALA A 64 -4.19 11.62 -2.78
C ALA A 64 -5.11 12.84 -2.76
N GLY A 65 -4.64 13.91 -2.14
CA GLY A 65 -5.46 15.07 -1.83
C GLY A 65 -5.00 15.77 -0.55
N ASN A 66 -5.81 16.69 -0.05
CA ASN A 66 -5.46 17.51 1.09
C ASN A 66 -5.74 16.80 2.41
N ARG A 67 -4.96 17.13 3.45
CA ARG A 67 -5.27 16.79 4.84
C ARG A 67 -6.30 17.79 5.34
N VAL A 68 -7.24 17.33 6.14
CA VAL A 68 -8.33 18.16 6.66
C VAL A 68 -8.47 17.94 8.16
N ALA A 69 -8.91 18.98 8.88
CA ALA A 69 -9.10 18.97 10.33
C ALA A 69 -10.37 18.22 10.78
N LYS A 70 -10.78 17.18 10.05
CA LYS A 70 -11.89 16.29 10.41
C LYS A 70 -11.57 14.84 10.03
N ASP A 71 -12.15 13.91 10.77
CA ASP A 71 -12.11 12.50 10.44
C ASP A 71 -12.88 12.25 9.13
N ARG A 72 -12.32 11.40 8.27
CA ARG A 72 -12.92 11.04 6.98
C ARG A 72 -13.09 9.54 6.85
N LYS A 73 -14.18 9.12 6.22
CA LYS A 73 -14.53 7.70 6.08
C LYS A 73 -14.21 7.18 4.69
N PHE A 74 -13.61 6.00 4.65
CA PHE A 74 -13.37 5.25 3.42
C PHE A 74 -13.72 3.76 3.62
N VAL A 75 -13.83 3.03 2.51
CA VAL A 75 -14.27 1.65 2.47
C VAL A 75 -13.24 0.80 1.73
N ILE A 76 -12.94 -0.36 2.31
CA ILE A 76 -12.13 -1.39 1.68
C ILE A 76 -13.05 -2.58 1.40
N SER A 77 -12.96 -3.10 0.17
CA SER A 77 -13.71 -4.26 -0.30
C SER A 77 -12.76 -5.39 -0.70
N VAL A 78 -13.28 -6.61 -0.75
CA VAL A 78 -12.57 -7.77 -1.29
C VAL A 78 -12.89 -7.90 -2.78
N VAL A 79 -11.87 -8.19 -3.59
CA VAL A 79 -12.03 -8.43 -5.03
C VAL A 79 -12.23 -9.92 -5.25
N GLU A 80 -13.49 -10.37 -5.28
CA GLU A 80 -13.86 -11.79 -5.33
C GLU A 80 -13.20 -12.56 -6.50
N GLY A 81 -13.09 -11.97 -7.69
CA GLY A 81 -12.45 -12.62 -8.84
C GLY A 81 -10.92 -12.75 -8.76
N SER A 82 -10.28 -12.16 -7.75
CA SER A 82 -8.83 -12.20 -7.53
C SER A 82 -8.47 -12.70 -6.14
N THR A 83 -9.44 -13.24 -5.40
CA THR A 83 -9.25 -13.77 -4.05
C THR A 83 -9.50 -15.28 -4.05
N SER A 84 -8.61 -16.04 -3.43
CA SER A 84 -8.84 -17.44 -3.06
C SER A 84 -9.14 -17.61 -1.57
N ALA A 85 -9.02 -16.52 -0.79
CA ALA A 85 -9.34 -16.49 0.62
C ALA A 85 -10.85 -16.56 0.86
N VAL A 86 -11.27 -17.40 1.81
CA VAL A 86 -12.67 -17.61 2.17
C VAL A 86 -12.99 -16.74 3.38
N ARG A 87 -14.07 -15.95 3.30
CA ARG A 87 -14.51 -15.08 4.39
C ARG A 87 -14.81 -15.89 5.65
N ASP A 88 -14.44 -15.34 6.80
CA ASP A 88 -14.59 -15.91 8.15
C ASP A 88 -13.83 -17.22 8.41
N PHE A 89 -13.31 -17.87 7.38
CA PHE A 89 -12.40 -19.02 7.49
C PHE A 89 -10.93 -18.61 7.38
N HIS A 90 -10.55 -17.88 6.32
CA HIS A 90 -9.17 -17.44 6.10
C HIS A 90 -8.88 -16.02 6.61
N TYR A 91 -9.91 -15.17 6.73
CA TYR A 91 -9.78 -13.80 7.23
C TYR A 91 -11.08 -13.37 7.93
N GLU A 92 -11.00 -12.41 8.85
CA GLU A 92 -12.20 -11.81 9.47
C GLU A 92 -12.89 -10.82 8.52
N LYS A 93 -14.23 -10.77 8.55
CA LYS A 93 -15.02 -9.81 7.77
C LYS A 93 -14.49 -8.37 7.94
N LEU A 94 -14.29 -7.69 6.82
CA LEU A 94 -13.90 -6.27 6.80
C LEU A 94 -14.99 -5.38 7.42
N LYS A 95 -14.58 -4.29 8.07
CA LYS A 95 -15.50 -3.27 8.57
C LYS A 95 -16.22 -2.57 7.41
N ASP A 96 -17.45 -2.13 7.65
CA ASP A 96 -18.24 -1.39 6.65
C ASP A 96 -17.55 -0.09 6.22
N PHE A 97 -16.83 0.55 7.14
CA PHE A 97 -15.96 1.69 6.85
C PHE A 97 -14.77 1.74 7.82
N TYR A 98 -13.74 2.45 7.39
CA TYR A 98 -12.54 2.80 8.15
C TYR A 98 -12.39 4.31 8.23
N ILE A 99 -11.64 4.77 9.24
CA ILE A 99 -11.46 6.19 9.53
C ILE A 99 -10.04 6.59 9.17
N MET A 100 -9.93 7.63 8.35
CA MET A 100 -8.73 8.42 8.20
C MET A 100 -8.78 9.55 9.24
N PRO A 101 -7.89 9.56 10.25
CA PRO A 101 -7.93 10.57 11.30
C PRO A 101 -7.72 11.98 10.74
N LYS A 102 -8.30 12.98 11.41
CA LYS A 102 -8.03 14.40 11.13
C LYS A 102 -6.53 14.68 11.05
N ASP A 103 -6.16 15.59 10.17
CA ASP A 103 -4.78 16.04 9.94
C ASP A 103 -3.80 14.92 9.51
N SER A 104 -4.29 13.69 9.29
CA SER A 104 -3.51 12.58 8.78
C SER A 104 -3.64 12.44 7.27
N GLY A 105 -2.54 12.01 6.64
CA GLY A 105 -2.52 11.57 5.24
C GLY A 105 -2.39 10.05 5.07
N VAL A 106 -2.16 9.32 6.17
CA VAL A 106 -1.89 7.87 6.16
C VAL A 106 -2.53 7.21 7.38
N VAL A 107 -3.14 6.04 7.19
CA VAL A 107 -3.62 5.19 8.28
C VAL A 107 -3.24 3.74 8.00
N LYS A 108 -2.94 2.98 9.06
CA LYS A 108 -2.72 1.54 8.97
C LYS A 108 -4.01 0.82 9.34
N VAL A 109 -4.60 0.13 8.37
CA VAL A 109 -5.82 -0.65 8.58
C VAL A 109 -5.46 -2.07 9.03
N PRO A 110 -5.98 -2.56 10.16
CA PRO A 110 -5.75 -3.93 10.59
C PRO A 110 -6.61 -4.90 9.77
N ILE A 111 -5.96 -5.87 9.13
CA ILE A 111 -6.60 -6.99 8.44
C ILE A 111 -6.22 -8.26 9.18
N ILE A 112 -7.22 -8.95 9.74
CA ILE A 112 -6.99 -10.15 10.55
C ILE A 112 -7.04 -11.37 9.65
N LEU A 113 -5.90 -12.07 9.56
CA LEU A 113 -5.74 -13.33 8.85
C LEU A 113 -5.83 -14.49 9.84
N LYS A 114 -6.36 -15.63 9.40
CA LYS A 114 -6.54 -16.84 10.21
C LYS A 114 -5.68 -17.99 9.66
N ASN A 115 -5.05 -18.71 10.57
CA ASN A 115 -4.22 -19.89 10.34
C ASN A 115 -4.92 -21.17 10.79
N ILE A 116 -6.21 -21.30 10.47
CA ILE A 116 -7.01 -22.47 10.86
C ILE A 116 -7.09 -23.52 9.75
N ASP A 117 -6.80 -23.14 8.51
CA ASP A 117 -6.78 -24.06 7.38
C ASP A 117 -5.46 -24.85 7.36
N THR A 118 -5.55 -26.16 7.58
CA THR A 118 -4.42 -27.08 7.47
C THR A 118 -3.79 -27.10 6.07
N GLY A 119 -4.56 -26.71 5.03
CA GLY A 119 -4.09 -26.57 3.66
C GLY A 119 -2.99 -25.53 3.50
N LEU A 120 -2.91 -24.53 4.39
CA LEU A 120 -1.89 -23.48 4.36
C LEU A 120 -0.46 -24.01 4.58
N ALA A 121 -0.30 -25.21 5.15
CA ALA A 121 1.01 -25.87 5.27
C ALA A 121 1.59 -26.26 3.89
N ASN A 122 0.73 -26.50 2.91
CA ASN A 122 1.12 -26.94 1.58
C ASN A 122 0.87 -25.90 0.49
N ASN A 123 -0.11 -25.01 0.70
CA ASN A 123 -0.57 -24.04 -0.28
C ASN A 123 -0.55 -22.62 0.27
N SER A 124 -0.58 -21.64 -0.63
CA SER A 124 -0.72 -20.22 -0.28
C SER A 124 -2.08 -19.73 -0.78
N VAL A 125 -2.72 -18.88 0.02
CA VAL A 125 -4.04 -18.32 -0.25
C VAL A 125 -3.89 -16.80 -0.45
N ALA A 126 -4.67 -16.23 -1.37
CA ALA A 126 -4.61 -14.81 -1.72
C ALA A 126 -5.88 -14.08 -1.28
N LEU A 127 -5.71 -13.03 -0.45
CA LEU A 127 -6.74 -12.06 -0.11
C LEU A 127 -6.48 -10.76 -0.88
N THR A 128 -7.32 -10.47 -1.88
CA THR A 128 -7.16 -9.25 -2.69
C THR A 128 -8.10 -8.16 -2.19
N LEU A 129 -7.52 -7.06 -1.72
CA LEU A 129 -8.21 -5.90 -1.17
C LEU A 129 -8.23 -4.76 -2.17
N ARG A 130 -9.34 -4.02 -2.22
CA ARG A 130 -9.47 -2.79 -3.00
C ARG A 130 -10.10 -1.68 -2.19
N VAL A 131 -9.47 -0.51 -2.18
CA VAL A 131 -10.10 0.71 -1.67
C VAL A 131 -11.04 1.26 -2.73
N ILE A 132 -12.31 1.40 -2.40
CA ILE A 132 -13.35 1.84 -3.34
C ILE A 132 -13.74 3.32 -3.17
N GLY A 133 -13.07 4.02 -2.25
CA GLY A 133 -13.45 5.38 -1.85
C GLY A 133 -14.35 5.33 -0.63
N GLY A 134 -15.32 6.23 -0.54
CA GLY A 134 -16.29 6.29 0.55
C GLY A 134 -17.11 7.57 0.47
N LEU A 135 -17.65 8.00 1.61
CA LEU A 135 -18.40 9.25 1.70
C LEU A 135 -17.48 10.47 1.45
N ASP A 136 -16.26 10.42 1.96
CA ASP A 136 -15.33 11.56 1.94
C ASP A 136 -14.22 11.43 0.87
N PHE A 137 -14.14 10.30 0.16
CA PHE A 137 -13.10 10.07 -0.84
C PHE A 137 -13.67 9.43 -2.11
N LYS A 138 -13.12 9.83 -3.25
CA LYS A 138 -13.37 9.15 -4.52
C LYS A 138 -12.45 7.94 -4.72
N GLY A 139 -12.89 7.10 -5.64
CA GLY A 139 -12.17 5.92 -6.11
C GLY A 139 -11.84 6.05 -7.59
N ASP A 140 -11.26 7.18 -7.99
CA ASP A 140 -11.01 7.49 -9.40
C ASP A 140 -9.57 7.16 -9.82
N LEU A 141 -8.69 6.94 -8.83
CA LEU A 141 -7.32 6.50 -9.10
C LEU A 141 -7.30 5.16 -9.86
N PRO A 142 -6.24 4.90 -10.65
CA PRO A 142 -6.07 3.61 -11.33
C PRO A 142 -6.21 2.42 -10.37
N SER A 143 -6.86 1.36 -10.83
CA SER A 143 -7.13 0.14 -10.05
C SER A 143 -5.85 -0.46 -9.44
N ALA A 144 -4.73 -0.38 -10.16
CA ALA A 144 -3.41 -0.82 -9.70
C ALA A 144 -2.95 -0.11 -8.42
N LYS A 145 -3.25 1.19 -8.24
CA LYS A 145 -2.90 1.92 -7.00
C LYS A 145 -3.85 1.63 -5.84
N ARG A 146 -5.06 1.16 -6.14
CA ARG A 146 -6.13 0.93 -5.15
C ARG A 146 -6.30 -0.52 -4.76
N THR A 147 -5.68 -1.44 -5.48
CA THR A 147 -5.84 -2.90 -5.30
C THR A 147 -4.52 -3.51 -4.86
N LYS A 148 -4.55 -4.39 -3.87
CA LYS A 148 -3.38 -5.09 -3.33
C LYS A 148 -3.77 -6.50 -2.93
N SER A 149 -2.93 -7.47 -3.25
CA SER A 149 -3.08 -8.85 -2.78
C SER A 149 -2.22 -9.11 -1.54
N ILE A 150 -2.80 -9.77 -0.55
CA ILE A 150 -2.10 -10.35 0.59
C ILE A 150 -2.07 -11.86 0.36
N VAL A 151 -0.91 -12.42 0.06
CA VAL A 151 -0.71 -13.85 -0.11
C VAL A 151 -0.18 -14.41 1.19
N PHE A 152 -0.87 -15.38 1.77
CA PHE A 152 -0.48 -15.95 3.05
C PHE A 152 -0.52 -17.47 3.07
N SER A 153 0.33 -18.05 3.91
CA SER A 153 0.48 -19.49 4.09
C SER A 153 1.02 -19.81 5.49
N ASN A 154 1.08 -21.09 5.82
CA ASN A 154 1.70 -21.62 7.03
C ASN A 154 2.94 -22.45 6.67
N ARG A 155 3.74 -21.93 5.72
CA ARG A 155 4.99 -22.55 5.27
C ARG A 155 6.03 -21.48 4.98
N LEU A 156 7.30 -21.85 5.02
CA LEU A 156 8.38 -20.97 4.59
C LEU A 156 8.23 -20.71 3.07
N GLU A 157 7.83 -19.49 2.73
CA GLU A 157 7.86 -19.00 1.36
C GLU A 157 9.28 -18.53 1.00
N GLU A 158 9.61 -18.55 -0.30
CA GLU A 158 10.90 -18.04 -0.77
C GLU A 158 11.00 -16.54 -0.44
N PRO A 159 11.97 -16.12 0.38
CA PRO A 159 12.14 -14.72 0.69
C PRO A 159 12.81 -14.03 -0.50
N THR A 160 12.47 -12.75 -0.74
CA THR A 160 13.02 -11.97 -1.86
C THR A 160 14.54 -11.87 -1.83
N TRP A 161 15.17 -12.00 -0.66
CA TRP A 161 16.62 -11.97 -0.51
C TRP A 161 17.33 -13.26 -0.93
N TRP A 162 16.61 -14.39 -1.03
CA TRP A 162 17.20 -15.70 -1.34
C TRP A 162 17.98 -15.67 -2.65
N LYS A 163 17.43 -14.99 -3.67
CA LYS A 163 18.04 -14.82 -5.00
C LYS A 163 19.36 -14.04 -4.97
N TYR A 164 19.63 -13.25 -3.93
CA TYR A 164 20.89 -12.49 -3.83
C TYR A 164 22.02 -13.33 -3.23
N TRP A 165 21.73 -14.53 -2.72
CA TRP A 165 22.70 -15.44 -2.09
C TRP A 165 22.95 -16.65 -3.00
N GLY A 166 23.74 -16.45 -4.06
CA GLY A 166 24.02 -17.47 -5.08
C GLY A 166 24.59 -18.80 -4.52
N GLN A 167 25.22 -18.76 -3.35
CA GLN A 167 25.74 -19.93 -2.64
C GLN A 167 24.63 -20.88 -2.16
N LEU A 168 23.42 -20.37 -1.88
CA LEU A 168 22.28 -21.17 -1.43
C LEU A 168 21.62 -21.97 -2.57
N ARG A 169 21.98 -21.65 -3.83
CA ARG A 169 21.40 -22.20 -5.06
C ARG A 169 19.87 -22.03 -5.06
N GLY A 170 19.15 -22.86 -5.82
CA GLY A 170 17.68 -22.82 -5.89
C GLY A 170 17.02 -22.94 -4.52
N TYR A 171 15.86 -22.30 -4.36
CA TYR A 171 15.12 -22.31 -3.11
C TYR A 171 14.70 -23.73 -2.70
N GLY A 172 14.80 -24.02 -1.41
CA GLY A 172 14.29 -25.25 -0.83
C GLY A 172 13.90 -25.00 0.62
N ARG A 173 12.68 -25.38 1.00
CA ARG A 173 12.11 -25.06 2.33
C ARG A 173 12.97 -25.61 3.47
N VAL A 174 13.41 -26.87 3.36
CA VAL A 174 14.30 -27.50 4.35
C VAL A 174 15.62 -26.74 4.48
N LYS A 175 16.19 -26.26 3.36
CA LYS A 175 17.41 -25.43 3.40
C LYS A 175 17.17 -24.09 4.09
N HIS A 176 16.02 -23.46 3.82
CA HIS A 176 15.63 -22.21 4.47
C HIS A 176 15.43 -22.42 5.98
N GLU A 177 14.76 -23.49 6.38
CA GLU A 177 14.60 -23.87 7.79
C GLU A 177 15.94 -24.05 8.49
N PHE A 178 16.87 -24.82 7.90
CA PHE A 178 18.23 -24.94 8.44
C PHE A 178 18.95 -23.60 8.54
N PHE A 179 18.79 -22.73 7.54
CA PHE A 179 19.38 -21.39 7.57
C PHE A 179 18.85 -20.56 8.75
N LEU A 180 17.54 -20.61 9.04
CA LEU A 180 16.96 -19.91 10.18
C LEU A 180 17.44 -20.50 11.52
N ILE A 181 17.50 -21.83 11.63
CA ILE A 181 17.97 -22.53 12.83
C ILE A 181 19.43 -22.18 13.13
N VAL A 182 20.32 -22.24 12.13
CA VAL A 182 21.76 -21.96 12.32
C VAL A 182 22.02 -20.50 12.67
N ASN A 183 21.29 -19.57 12.05
CA ASN A 183 21.52 -18.14 12.27
C ASN A 183 20.80 -17.58 13.50
N GLY A 184 19.93 -18.35 14.18
CA GLY A 184 19.14 -17.87 15.33
C GLY A 184 18.23 -16.67 15.03
N ASN A 185 18.07 -16.32 13.75
CA ASN A 185 17.47 -15.07 13.30
C ASN A 185 16.09 -15.32 12.72
N VAL A 186 15.06 -15.12 13.54
CA VAL A 186 13.66 -15.02 13.07
C VAL A 186 13.38 -13.68 12.36
N GLN A 187 14.27 -12.69 12.52
CA GLN A 187 14.11 -11.32 11.99
C GLN A 187 14.34 -11.19 10.48
N LEU A 188 15.08 -12.10 9.83
CA LEU A 188 15.39 -12.03 8.39
C LEU A 188 14.16 -12.22 7.48
N ALA A 189 12.98 -12.47 8.08
CA ALA A 189 11.73 -12.70 7.40
C ALA A 189 10.74 -11.53 7.43
N ASP A 190 10.92 -10.58 8.35
CA ASP A 190 9.96 -9.47 8.51
C ASP A 190 10.28 -8.33 7.54
N MET A 191 9.76 -8.41 6.32
CA MET A 191 9.77 -7.31 5.35
C MET A 191 8.52 -6.40 5.45
N SER A 192 7.73 -6.53 6.52
CA SER A 192 6.57 -5.66 6.75
C SER A 192 6.91 -4.36 7.47
N SER A 193 8.15 -4.24 7.97
CA SER A 193 8.71 -2.99 8.46
C SER A 193 9.25 -2.15 7.30
N PRO A 194 8.92 -0.85 7.22
CA PRO A 194 9.32 0.04 6.13
C PRO A 194 10.83 0.26 6.04
#